data_AF-A0A1I1WH11-F1
#
_entry.id   AF-A0A1I1WH11-F1
#
_cell.length_a   1.000
_cell.length_b   1.000
_cell.length_c   1.000
_cell.angle_alpha   90.00
_cell.angle_beta   90.00
_cell.angle_gamma   90.00
#
_symmetry.space_group_name_H-M   'P 1'
#
loop_
_entity.id
_entity.type
_entity.pdbx_description
1 polymer ?
#
loop_
_entity_poly.entity_id
_entity_poly.type
_entity_poly.pdbx_seq_one_letter_code
_entity_poly.pdbx_strand_id
1 'polypeptide(L)'
;MALTDQQQTSILQLTQAMFNATPGAIHLEALRAQMAAGKSLADLAQSLSGSDLFFGRNYSANLTPSQFAVAFVDDLVSNRASTDDKTWAINYIISKMAAGATQAELIAELAQTLSAVPASDPHWGEAATHYNISIATKIVDNLVDNSVAEANKAFAVDYIVAQIAAGQTFGVMVEQAITALDSVDHADPVWGDAAALFDNRIEVSRYYSIDKAGTATDLAILQNILAGISADVTTVVIAKAAIDISVINLSSLDGSNGFRLDGAAANDYSGFSVSGAGDINGDGFADLLVGAEGADPNGSYSGSSYVVFGKAAGFTATLNLSSLDGSNGFRVNGTAADDLSGYSVSGAGDFNGDGFADLIISAPYADPSGSSSGSSYVVFGNNFTAAVTFLGRTENDSFVAGTSLAERFVAGNGNDTMVGGGGADVFYGGAGSDTIEVADLGFQLVDGGPGDDTLALTGNSLNLDLAGVRGRISDIETINLTGSGNNTLTVNALDLLNLSDTRNTLKVNGNAENSIVGLSHGWTDGGVNGGYHTYIQGAAVLLVGVHVTTDFA
;
A
#
# COMPACT_ATOMS: atom_id res chain seq x y z
N MET A 1 6.47 34.86 27.68
CA MET A 1 5.12 34.59 28.24
C MET A 1 5.08 33.09 28.52
N ALA A 2 4.60 32.63 29.68
CA ALA A 2 4.61 31.19 29.96
C ALA A 2 3.68 30.47 28.96
N LEU A 3 4.19 29.42 28.30
CA LEU A 3 3.42 28.59 27.38
C LEU A 3 2.21 28.00 28.11
N THR A 4 1.05 27.95 27.46
CA THR A 4 -0.14 27.28 28.00
C THR A 4 0.11 25.77 28.14
N ASP A 5 -0.60 25.11 29.06
CA ASP A 5 -0.49 23.64 29.24
C ASP A 5 -0.72 22.88 27.93
N GLN A 6 -1.58 23.40 27.06
CA GLN A 6 -1.86 22.85 25.74
C GLN A 6 -0.66 22.99 24.79
N GLN A 7 -0.01 24.16 24.74
CA GLN A 7 1.21 24.38 23.95
C GLN A 7 2.39 23.55 24.48
N GLN A 8 2.54 23.43 25.80
CA GLN A 8 3.56 22.57 26.41
C GLN A 8 3.32 21.09 26.08
N THR A 9 2.06 20.64 26.11
CA THR A 9 1.68 19.26 25.74
C THR A 9 1.96 18.97 24.26
N SER A 10 1.68 19.92 23.37
CA SER A 10 1.94 19.76 21.92
C SER A 10 3.43 19.77 21.58
N ILE A 11 4.22 20.67 22.17
CA ILE A 11 5.69 20.70 22.02
C ILE A 11 6.33 19.40 22.53
N LEU A 12 5.75 18.81 23.56
CA LEU A 12 6.22 17.56 24.14
C LEU A 12 5.89 16.33 23.29
N GLN A 13 4.67 16.27 22.76
CA GLN A 13 4.27 15.23 21.81
C GLN A 13 5.09 15.31 20.53
N LEU A 14 5.46 16.53 20.12
CA LEU A 14 6.39 16.76 19.03
C LEU A 14 7.81 16.28 19.37
N THR A 15 8.32 16.59 20.55
CA THR A 15 9.62 16.07 21.01
C THR A 15 9.61 14.53 20.99
N GLN A 16 8.53 13.90 21.44
CA GLN A 16 8.39 12.45 21.42
C GLN A 16 8.27 11.87 20.00
N ALA A 17 7.56 12.56 19.10
CA ALA A 17 7.42 12.23 17.68
C ALA A 17 8.72 12.41 16.89
N MET A 18 9.51 13.44 17.22
CA MET A 18 10.76 13.82 16.57
C MET A 18 11.93 12.90 16.95
N PHE A 19 11.99 12.34 18.16
CA PHE A 19 13.16 11.59 18.66
C PHE A 19 13.02 10.06 18.60
N ASN A 20 12.02 9.54 17.88
CA ASN A 20 11.96 8.14 17.41
C ASN A 20 12.15 7.03 18.47
N ALA A 21 11.39 7.03 19.58
CA ALA A 21 11.58 6.02 20.63
C ALA A 21 10.35 5.26 21.12
N THR A 22 10.56 3.95 21.29
CA THR A 22 9.77 3.01 22.09
C THR A 22 10.20 3.11 23.56
N PRO A 23 9.32 3.17 24.60
CA PRO A 23 7.86 2.98 24.66
C PRO A 23 7.11 4.26 25.12
N GLY A 24 6.46 4.96 24.18
CA GLY A 24 5.90 6.28 24.44
C GLY A 24 4.74 6.37 25.45
N ALA A 25 3.97 5.30 25.65
CA ALA A 25 2.78 5.33 26.53
C ALA A 25 3.10 5.44 28.03
N ILE A 26 4.19 4.81 28.50
CA ILE A 26 4.59 4.84 29.92
C ILE A 26 5.17 6.22 30.28
N HIS A 27 5.88 6.83 29.34
CA HIS A 27 6.51 8.14 29.55
C HIS A 27 5.48 9.26 29.44
N LEU A 28 4.45 9.12 28.60
CA LEU A 28 3.35 10.08 28.49
C LEU A 28 2.55 10.23 29.79
N GLU A 29 2.31 9.13 30.51
CA GLU A 29 1.59 9.19 31.79
C GLU A 29 2.47 9.73 32.93
N ALA A 30 3.76 9.36 32.95
CA ALA A 30 4.75 9.94 33.87
C ALA A 30 4.96 11.44 33.63
N LEU A 31 4.94 11.88 32.37
CA LEU A 31 5.05 13.30 32.01
C LEU A 31 3.77 14.07 32.27
N ARG A 32 2.58 13.51 32.02
CA ARG A 32 1.30 14.10 32.47
C ARG A 32 1.32 14.36 33.97
N ALA A 33 1.84 13.42 34.76
CA ALA A 33 1.99 13.60 36.20
C ALA A 33 2.99 14.71 36.58
N GLN A 34 4.08 14.89 35.81
CA GLN A 34 5.05 15.97 36.03
C GLN A 34 4.55 17.36 35.56
N MET A 35 3.77 17.41 34.48
CA MET A 35 3.10 18.62 34.00
C MET A 35 1.98 19.04 34.95
N ALA A 36 1.20 18.10 35.48
CA ALA A 36 0.25 18.35 36.56
C ALA A 36 0.93 18.86 37.85
N ALA A 37 2.24 18.65 37.98
CA ALA A 37 3.07 19.20 39.06
C ALA A 37 3.72 20.56 38.72
N GLY A 38 3.41 21.18 37.58
CA GLY A 38 3.84 22.55 37.22
C GLY A 38 5.29 22.70 36.80
N LYS A 39 5.93 21.64 36.27
CA LYS A 39 7.31 21.65 35.78
C LYS A 39 7.46 22.43 34.46
N SER A 40 8.61 23.07 34.26
CA SER A 40 8.89 23.84 33.03
C SER A 40 9.24 22.94 31.83
N LEU A 41 9.18 23.48 30.60
CA LEU A 41 9.61 22.78 29.39
C LEU A 41 11.09 22.34 29.47
N ALA A 42 11.95 23.19 30.05
CA ALA A 42 13.36 22.86 30.31
C ALA A 42 13.52 21.66 31.23
N ASP A 43 12.77 21.60 32.34
CA ASP A 43 12.82 20.47 33.29
C ASP A 43 12.40 19.15 32.61
N LEU A 44 11.44 19.26 31.70
CA LEU A 44 10.84 18.14 30.97
C LEU A 44 11.80 17.61 29.90
N ALA A 45 12.39 18.50 29.09
CA ALA A 45 13.42 18.18 28.11
C ALA A 45 14.68 17.61 28.79
N GLN A 46 15.04 18.13 29.97
CA GLN A 46 16.12 17.58 30.79
C GLN A 46 15.81 16.15 31.27
N SER A 47 14.57 15.88 31.67
CA SER A 47 14.16 14.52 32.08
C SER A 47 14.17 13.54 30.91
N LEU A 48 13.85 13.99 29.68
CA LEU A 48 13.91 13.17 28.48
C LEU A 48 15.36 12.87 28.06
N SER A 49 16.29 13.80 28.29
CA SER A 49 17.73 13.60 27.97
C SER A 49 18.39 12.48 28.78
N GLY A 50 17.85 12.15 29.95
CA GLY A 50 18.29 11.05 30.80
C GLY A 50 17.62 9.72 30.50
N SER A 51 16.79 9.65 29.46
CA SER A 51 16.03 8.45 29.10
C SER A 51 16.64 7.69 27.91
N ASP A 52 16.27 6.42 27.78
CA ASP A 52 16.69 5.54 26.69
C ASP A 52 16.35 6.11 25.29
N LEU A 53 15.43 7.09 25.21
CA LEU A 53 15.07 7.81 23.99
C LEU A 53 16.28 8.47 23.30
N PHE A 54 17.26 8.97 24.05
CA PHE A 54 18.34 9.80 23.48
C PHE A 54 19.65 9.05 23.20
N PHE A 55 19.84 7.85 23.77
CA PHE A 55 21.04 7.03 23.53
C PHE A 55 20.93 6.17 22.27
N GLY A 56 19.73 6.04 21.69
CA GLY A 56 19.51 5.24 20.48
C GLY A 56 19.71 3.75 20.70
N ARG A 57 19.71 3.28 21.96
CA ARG A 57 19.87 1.88 22.31
C ARG A 57 19.11 1.56 23.60
N ASN A 58 18.27 0.53 23.55
CA ASN A 58 17.55 0.02 24.70
C ASN A 58 18.39 -1.08 25.35
N TYR A 59 18.84 -0.87 26.59
CA TYR A 59 19.58 -1.89 27.34
C TYR A 59 18.58 -2.90 27.91
N SER A 60 18.79 -4.20 27.62
CA SER A 60 17.91 -5.23 28.16
C SER A 60 17.86 -5.18 29.68
N ALA A 61 16.65 -5.21 30.24
CA ALA A 61 16.42 -5.21 31.70
C ALA A 61 17.08 -6.40 32.41
N ASN A 62 17.47 -7.44 31.68
CA ASN A 62 18.08 -8.66 32.21
C ASN A 62 19.62 -8.63 32.21
N LEU A 63 20.26 -7.52 31.80
CA LEU A 63 21.72 -7.41 31.84
C LEU A 63 22.22 -7.40 33.29
N THR A 64 23.27 -8.18 33.56
CA THR A 64 23.99 -8.07 34.83
C THR A 64 24.64 -6.68 34.96
N PRO A 65 24.91 -6.18 36.19
CA PRO A 65 25.55 -4.88 36.38
C PRO A 65 26.85 -4.70 35.59
N SER A 66 27.66 -5.75 35.48
CA SER A 66 28.91 -5.70 34.69
C SER A 66 28.65 -5.63 33.18
N GLN A 67 27.64 -6.35 32.66
CA GLN A 67 27.31 -6.31 31.24
C GLN A 67 26.75 -4.94 30.83
N PHE A 68 25.87 -4.38 31.65
CA PHE A 68 25.36 -3.03 31.44
C PHE A 68 26.48 -1.99 31.52
N ALA A 69 27.32 -2.02 32.55
CA ALA A 69 28.39 -1.04 32.75
C ALA A 69 29.37 -1.00 31.58
N VAL A 70 29.80 -2.17 31.07
CA VAL A 70 30.71 -2.26 29.92
C VAL A 70 30.05 -1.71 28.66
N ALA A 71 28.83 -2.18 28.35
CA ALA A 71 28.11 -1.75 27.15
C ALA A 71 27.83 -0.24 27.16
N PHE A 72 27.39 0.29 28.31
CA PHE A 72 27.10 1.71 28.46
C PHE A 72 28.34 2.58 28.32
N VAL A 73 29.46 2.25 28.96
CA VAL A 73 30.69 3.04 28.86
C VAL A 73 31.26 2.99 27.43
N ASP A 74 31.26 1.83 26.78
CA ASP A 74 31.73 1.74 25.39
C ASP A 74 30.83 2.50 24.41
N ASP A 75 29.52 2.51 24.61
CA ASP A 75 28.61 3.33 23.80
C ASP A 75 28.79 4.83 24.06
N LEU A 76 29.01 5.22 25.32
CA LEU A 76 29.11 6.61 25.73
C LEU A 76 30.39 7.27 25.20
N VAL A 77 31.54 6.61 25.33
CA VAL A 77 32.84 7.23 25.03
C VAL A 77 33.64 6.52 23.94
N SER A 78 33.32 5.28 23.59
CA SER A 78 34.05 4.49 22.59
C SER A 78 35.57 4.60 22.78
N ASN A 79 36.38 4.85 21.76
CA ASN A 79 37.85 5.00 21.89
C ASN A 79 38.35 6.36 22.40
N ARG A 80 37.46 7.25 22.88
CA ARG A 80 37.75 8.66 23.23
C ARG A 80 38.06 8.89 24.71
N ALA A 81 38.26 7.81 25.46
CA ALA A 81 38.74 7.80 26.84
C ALA A 81 39.76 6.67 27.00
N SER A 82 40.72 6.84 27.91
CA SER A 82 41.75 5.83 28.16
C SER A 82 41.15 4.54 28.74
N THR A 83 41.87 3.41 28.59
CA THR A 83 41.45 2.13 29.19
C THR A 83 41.29 2.23 30.71
N ASP A 84 42.13 3.03 31.37
CA ASP A 84 42.09 3.23 32.82
C ASP A 84 40.85 4.04 33.22
N ASP A 85 40.54 5.11 32.48
CA ASP A 85 39.36 5.95 32.70
C ASP A 85 38.05 5.17 32.47
N LYS A 86 38.00 4.35 31.41
CA LYS A 86 36.89 3.42 31.17
C LYS A 86 36.71 2.43 32.30
N THR A 87 37.81 1.83 32.76
CA THR A 87 37.78 0.83 33.84
C THR A 87 37.28 1.46 35.13
N TRP A 88 37.68 2.71 35.40
CA TRP A 88 37.18 3.47 36.53
C TRP A 88 35.66 3.70 36.44
N ALA A 89 35.16 4.16 35.29
CA ALA A 89 33.73 4.40 35.08
C ALA A 89 32.89 3.11 35.17
N ILE A 90 33.39 2.00 34.61
CA ILE A 90 32.74 0.68 34.71
C ILE A 90 32.62 0.25 36.18
N ASN A 91 33.69 0.36 36.96
CA ASN A 91 33.68 0.00 38.37
C ASN A 91 32.74 0.90 39.19
N TYR A 92 32.68 2.18 38.86
CA TYR A 92 31.74 3.12 39.47
C TYR A 92 30.28 2.70 39.27
N ILE A 93 29.90 2.38 38.02
CA ILE A 93 28.55 1.93 37.68
C ILE A 93 28.20 0.64 38.43
N ILE A 94 29.09 -0.36 38.41
CA ILE A 94 28.88 -1.64 39.11
C ILE A 94 28.64 -1.41 40.60
N SER A 95 29.44 -0.55 41.24
CA SER A 95 29.29 -0.23 42.66
C SER A 95 27.96 0.45 42.97
N LYS A 96 27.50 1.36 42.11
CA LYS A 96 26.21 2.05 42.30
C LYS A 96 25.02 1.12 42.11
N MET A 97 25.06 0.24 41.11
CA MET A 97 24.02 -0.77 40.91
C MET A 97 23.94 -1.75 42.09
N ALA A 98 25.09 -2.13 42.66
CA ALA A 98 25.13 -2.94 43.88
C ALA A 98 24.51 -2.22 45.09
N ALA A 99 24.52 -0.89 45.10
CA ALA A 99 23.87 -0.05 46.10
C ALA A 99 22.38 0.23 45.79
N GLY A 100 21.83 -0.34 44.72
CA GLY A 100 20.41 -0.25 44.36
C GLY A 100 20.06 0.78 43.29
N ALA A 101 21.04 1.44 42.67
CA ALA A 101 20.78 2.34 41.54
C ALA A 101 20.30 1.54 40.31
N THR A 102 19.27 2.07 39.65
CA THR A 102 18.72 1.53 38.41
C THR A 102 19.58 1.91 37.20
N GLN A 103 19.42 1.19 36.08
CA GLN A 103 20.08 1.53 34.81
C GLN A 103 19.75 2.96 34.37
N ALA A 104 18.47 3.35 34.46
CA ALA A 104 18.00 4.68 34.07
C ALA A 104 18.61 5.80 34.91
N GLU A 105 18.73 5.62 36.24
CA GLU A 105 19.37 6.62 37.11
C GLU A 105 20.84 6.81 36.76
N LEU A 106 21.56 5.74 36.42
CA LEU A 106 22.98 5.80 36.08
C LEU A 106 23.24 6.37 34.70
N ILE A 107 22.37 6.08 33.72
CA ILE A 107 22.39 6.71 32.41
C ILE A 107 22.27 8.22 32.58
N ALA A 108 21.24 8.69 33.29
CA ALA A 108 21.00 10.10 33.52
C ALA A 108 22.16 10.79 34.26
N GLU A 109 22.67 10.18 35.34
CA GLU A 109 23.76 10.73 36.16
C GLU A 109 25.05 10.93 35.33
N LEU A 110 25.46 9.90 34.59
CA LEU A 110 26.74 9.90 33.87
C LEU A 110 26.69 10.74 32.60
N ALA A 111 25.56 10.73 31.90
CA ALA A 111 25.26 11.62 30.78
C ALA A 111 25.38 13.10 31.16
N GLN A 112 24.75 13.47 32.28
CA GLN A 112 24.80 14.82 32.81
C GLN A 112 26.22 15.20 33.22
N THR A 113 26.93 14.29 33.90
CA THR A 113 28.32 14.51 34.33
C THR A 113 29.25 14.72 33.13
N LEU A 114 29.16 13.88 32.10
CA LEU A 114 30.00 13.97 30.91
C LEU A 114 29.75 15.26 30.13
N SER A 115 28.48 15.70 30.00
CA SER A 115 28.11 16.91 29.27
C SER A 115 28.78 18.19 29.80
N ALA A 116 29.08 18.21 31.11
CA ALA A 116 29.66 19.35 31.81
C ALA A 116 31.20 19.35 31.80
N VAL A 117 31.86 18.31 31.28
CA VAL A 117 33.32 18.23 31.23
C VAL A 117 33.86 19.20 30.17
N PRO A 118 34.84 20.07 30.51
CA PRO A 118 35.45 20.97 29.54
C PRO A 118 36.22 20.20 28.45
N ALA A 119 36.17 20.69 27.20
CA ALA A 119 36.93 20.11 26.09
C ALA A 119 38.46 20.08 26.32
N SER A 120 38.97 20.93 27.21
CA SER A 120 40.38 20.96 27.62
C SER A 120 40.77 19.87 28.63
N ASP A 121 39.82 19.09 29.14
CA ASP A 121 40.09 18.02 30.09
C ASP A 121 40.90 16.89 29.42
N PRO A 122 42.06 16.50 29.98
CA PRO A 122 42.95 15.53 29.33
C PRO A 122 42.46 14.08 29.39
N HIS A 123 41.45 13.77 30.21
CA HIS A 123 40.92 12.41 30.38
C HIS A 123 39.60 12.22 29.62
N TRP A 124 38.70 13.19 29.74
CA TRP A 124 37.32 13.06 29.28
C TRP A 124 36.90 14.15 28.27
N GLY A 125 37.76 15.13 27.98
CA GLY A 125 37.42 16.27 27.11
C GLY A 125 37.05 15.87 25.69
N GLU A 126 37.75 14.88 25.11
CA GLU A 126 37.43 14.36 23.77
C GLU A 126 36.08 13.64 23.75
N ALA A 127 35.82 12.79 24.74
CA ALA A 127 34.55 12.09 24.90
C ALA A 127 33.37 13.07 25.12
N ALA A 128 33.56 14.07 25.98
CA ALA A 128 32.56 15.10 26.25
C ALA A 128 32.24 15.95 25.02
N THR A 129 33.28 16.33 24.26
CA THR A 129 33.10 17.07 23.01
C THR A 129 32.31 16.26 21.99
N HIS A 130 32.67 14.99 21.79
CA HIS A 130 31.95 14.11 20.88
C HIS A 130 30.50 13.89 21.32
N TYR A 131 30.27 13.68 22.62
CA TYR A 131 28.94 13.52 23.19
C TYR A 131 28.08 14.77 22.96
N ASN A 132 28.61 15.96 23.28
CA ASN A 132 27.90 17.23 23.09
C ASN A 132 27.61 17.51 21.62
N ILE A 133 28.54 17.23 20.70
CA ILE A 133 28.31 17.33 19.25
C ILE A 133 27.21 16.36 18.82
N SER A 134 27.30 15.08 19.20
CA SER A 134 26.30 14.07 18.82
C SER A 134 24.89 14.45 19.26
N ILE A 135 24.78 15.00 20.47
CA ILE A 135 23.52 15.47 21.03
C ILE A 135 23.01 16.73 20.32
N ALA A 136 23.88 17.71 20.07
CA ALA A 136 23.52 18.90 19.31
C ALA A 136 23.05 18.57 17.90
N THR A 137 23.75 17.67 17.20
CA THR A 137 23.34 17.15 15.89
C THR A 137 21.96 16.50 15.94
N LYS A 138 21.70 15.66 16.94
CA LYS A 138 20.36 15.07 17.14
C LYS A 138 19.27 16.13 17.35
N ILE A 139 19.54 17.19 18.11
CA ILE A 139 18.56 18.29 18.28
C ILE A 139 18.22 18.88 16.91
N VAL A 140 19.26 19.24 16.15
CA VAL A 140 19.10 19.92 14.86
C VAL A 140 18.42 19.01 13.84
N ASP A 141 18.93 17.80 13.62
CA ASP A 141 18.38 16.88 12.60
C ASP A 141 16.94 16.49 12.87
N ASN A 142 16.54 16.29 14.13
CA ASN A 142 15.16 15.93 14.42
C ASN A 142 14.20 17.13 14.30
N LEU A 143 14.68 18.36 14.53
CA LEU A 143 13.87 19.58 14.38
C LEU A 143 13.65 19.93 12.92
N VAL A 144 14.70 19.85 12.10
CA VAL A 144 14.67 20.42 10.75
C VAL A 144 14.84 19.39 9.65
N ASP A 145 15.24 18.16 9.94
CA ASP A 145 15.40 17.08 8.96
C ASP A 145 16.20 17.56 7.72
N ASN A 146 15.86 17.11 6.52
CA ASN A 146 16.47 17.58 5.27
C ASN A 146 15.93 18.94 4.77
N SER A 147 15.09 19.65 5.54
CA SER A 147 14.54 20.96 5.13
C SER A 147 15.57 22.09 5.18
N VAL A 148 16.74 21.85 5.79
CA VAL A 148 17.83 22.82 5.92
C VAL A 148 19.12 22.24 5.38
N ALA A 149 19.88 23.04 4.63
CA ALA A 149 21.18 22.63 4.12
C ALA A 149 22.17 22.30 5.25
N GLU A 150 22.99 21.26 5.04
CA GLU A 150 23.97 20.77 6.03
C GLU A 150 24.91 21.86 6.58
N ALA A 151 25.26 22.86 5.78
CA ALA A 151 26.08 23.99 6.24
C ALA A 151 25.39 24.83 7.32
N ASN A 152 24.07 25.05 7.21
CA ASN A 152 23.28 25.81 8.18
C ASN A 152 22.99 24.96 9.42
N LYS A 153 22.80 23.64 9.26
CA LYS A 153 22.73 22.71 10.38
C LYS A 153 24.03 22.73 11.20
N ALA A 154 25.18 22.67 10.53
CA ALA A 154 26.48 22.73 11.21
C ALA A 154 26.64 24.00 12.05
N PHE A 155 26.19 25.15 11.54
CA PHE A 155 26.20 26.40 12.32
C PHE A 155 25.32 26.33 13.58
N ALA A 156 24.13 25.74 13.47
CA ALA A 156 23.25 25.54 14.62
C ALA A 156 23.86 24.56 15.64
N VAL A 157 24.48 23.48 15.17
CA VAL A 157 25.21 22.52 16.01
C VAL A 157 26.35 23.21 16.77
N ASP A 158 27.19 23.98 16.07
CA ASP A 158 28.31 24.71 16.68
C ASP A 158 27.82 25.69 17.77
N TYR A 159 26.71 26.38 17.51
CA TYR A 159 26.09 27.27 18.49
C TYR A 159 25.64 26.50 19.75
N ILE A 160 24.91 25.39 19.58
CA ILE A 160 24.42 24.56 20.69
C ILE A 160 25.61 24.01 21.50
N VAL A 161 26.65 23.50 20.83
CA VAL A 161 27.85 22.99 21.50
C VAL A 161 28.55 24.09 22.31
N ALA A 162 28.65 25.31 21.78
CA ALA A 162 29.23 26.44 22.50
C ALA A 162 28.41 26.83 23.74
N GLN A 163 27.08 26.76 23.67
CA GLN A 163 26.22 27.02 24.82
C GLN A 163 26.33 25.94 25.90
N ILE A 164 26.41 24.66 25.50
CA ILE A 164 26.64 23.55 26.44
C ILE A 164 28.00 23.73 27.13
N ALA A 165 29.04 24.11 26.38
CA ALA A 165 30.35 24.43 26.95
C ALA A 165 30.32 25.64 27.91
N ALA A 166 29.37 26.56 27.74
CA ALA A 166 29.12 27.66 28.65
C ALA A 166 28.28 27.27 29.88
N GLY A 167 27.96 25.98 30.05
CA GLY A 167 27.23 25.44 31.19
C GLY A 167 25.71 25.41 31.01
N GLN A 168 25.20 25.67 29.81
CA GLN A 168 23.78 25.44 29.53
C GLN A 168 23.47 23.96 29.49
N THR A 169 22.31 23.59 30.02
CA THR A 169 21.89 22.18 29.98
C THR A 169 21.28 21.85 28.62
N PHE A 170 21.28 20.56 28.30
CA PHE A 170 20.61 20.05 27.11
C PHE A 170 19.13 20.47 27.03
N GLY A 171 18.40 20.36 28.14
CA GLY A 171 16.98 20.74 28.18
C GLY A 171 16.75 22.21 27.82
N VAL A 172 17.65 23.11 28.25
CA VAL A 172 17.61 24.53 27.88
C VAL A 172 17.90 24.72 26.38
N MET A 173 18.81 23.93 25.80
CA MET A 173 19.11 24.00 24.36
C MET A 173 17.95 23.54 23.48
N VAL A 174 17.22 22.51 23.89
CA VAL A 174 15.99 22.07 23.19
C VAL A 174 14.94 23.17 23.22
N GLU A 175 14.67 23.76 24.39
CA GLU A 175 13.71 24.87 24.53
C GLU A 175 14.11 26.06 23.65
N GLN A 176 15.38 26.45 23.67
CA GLN A 176 15.87 27.55 22.84
C GLN A 176 15.76 27.25 21.34
N ALA A 177 16.09 26.04 20.91
CA ALA A 177 15.99 25.66 19.50
C ALA A 177 14.53 25.66 19.01
N ILE A 178 13.61 25.15 19.82
CA ILE A 178 12.17 25.17 19.53
C ILE A 178 11.66 26.61 19.48
N THR A 179 12.00 27.43 20.48
CA THR A 179 11.58 28.83 20.54
C THR A 179 12.12 29.63 19.35
N ALA A 180 13.36 29.34 18.93
CA ALA A 180 13.95 29.96 17.76
C ALA A 180 13.17 29.59 16.50
N LEU A 181 12.87 28.30 16.29
CA LEU A 181 12.18 27.81 15.11
C LEU A 181 10.72 28.29 15.03
N ASP A 182 9.99 28.29 16.14
CA ASP A 182 8.61 28.82 16.26
C ASP A 182 8.53 30.33 15.95
N SER A 183 9.65 31.05 16.10
CA SER A 183 9.72 32.49 15.81
C SER A 183 10.13 32.83 14.36
N VAL A 184 10.48 31.81 13.56
CA VAL A 184 10.88 31.99 12.16
C VAL A 184 9.66 32.30 11.29
N ASP A 185 9.77 33.32 10.44
CA ASP A 185 8.79 33.57 9.38
C ASP A 185 8.88 32.45 8.33
N HIS A 186 7.75 31.84 7.95
CA HIS A 186 7.70 30.81 6.92
C HIS A 186 8.19 31.29 5.55
N ALA A 187 8.27 32.60 5.31
CA ALA A 187 8.88 33.18 4.12
C ALA A 187 10.42 33.27 4.18
N ASP A 188 11.06 32.93 5.31
CA ASP A 188 12.51 32.96 5.43
C ASP A 188 13.17 31.95 4.47
N PRO A 189 14.13 32.38 3.63
CA PRO A 189 14.70 31.54 2.59
C PRO A 189 15.65 30.45 3.11
N VAL A 190 15.97 30.44 4.40
CA VAL A 190 16.89 29.49 5.03
C VAL A 190 16.16 28.55 5.98
N TRP A 191 15.25 29.09 6.78
CA TRP A 191 14.58 28.36 7.87
C TRP A 191 13.06 28.25 7.69
N GLY A 192 12.47 28.91 6.69
CA GLY A 192 11.01 28.93 6.48
C GLY A 192 10.41 27.54 6.27
N ASP A 193 11.05 26.71 5.45
CA ASP A 193 10.62 25.32 5.23
C ASP A 193 10.75 24.46 6.50
N ALA A 194 11.76 24.74 7.33
CA ALA A 194 11.96 24.05 8.61
C ALA A 194 10.88 24.42 9.63
N ALA A 195 10.51 25.69 9.69
CA ALA A 195 9.41 26.17 10.53
C ALA A 195 8.07 25.57 10.08
N ALA A 196 7.81 25.55 8.76
CA ALA A 196 6.60 24.92 8.21
C ALA A 196 6.55 23.40 8.48
N LEU A 197 7.67 22.69 8.33
CA LEU A 197 7.80 21.28 8.69
C LEU A 197 7.45 21.05 10.17
N PHE A 198 8.01 21.89 11.05
CA PHE A 198 7.79 21.83 12.49
C PHE A 198 6.30 21.98 12.84
N ASP A 199 5.64 23.00 12.29
CA ASP A 199 4.20 23.25 12.47
C ASP A 199 3.33 22.09 11.96
N ASN A 200 3.65 21.54 10.79
CA ASN A 200 2.92 20.42 10.22
C ASN A 200 3.02 19.16 11.10
N ARG A 201 4.22 18.87 11.63
CA ARG A 201 4.42 17.76 12.57
C ARG A 201 3.64 17.99 13.87
N ILE A 202 3.61 19.21 14.41
CA ILE A 202 2.78 19.57 15.58
C ILE A 202 1.31 19.26 15.31
N GLU A 203 0.80 19.65 14.15
CA GLU A 203 -0.61 19.48 13.82
C GLU A 203 -1.03 18.00 13.78
N VAL A 204 -0.23 17.14 13.15
CA VAL A 204 -0.50 15.70 13.06
C VAL A 204 -0.39 15.03 14.43
N SER A 205 0.63 15.37 15.23
CA SER A 205 0.78 14.84 16.59
C SER A 205 -0.39 15.24 17.50
N ARG A 206 -0.90 16.47 17.35
CA ARG A 206 -2.11 16.95 18.04
C ARG A 206 -3.35 16.15 17.63
N TYR A 207 -3.53 15.90 16.33
CA TYR A 207 -4.65 15.12 15.82
C TYR A 207 -4.67 13.70 16.40
N TYR A 208 -3.53 13.00 16.40
CA TYR A 208 -3.42 11.67 16.99
C TYR A 208 -3.73 11.67 18.49
N SER A 209 -3.11 12.60 19.24
CA SER A 209 -3.10 12.51 20.70
C SER A 209 -4.32 13.11 21.38
N ILE A 210 -4.90 14.16 20.78
CA ILE A 210 -6.06 14.88 21.32
C ILE A 210 -7.32 14.46 20.59
N ASP A 211 -7.35 14.64 19.28
CA ASP A 211 -8.58 14.48 18.49
C ASP A 211 -8.97 12.98 18.37
N LYS A 212 -7.97 12.08 18.36
CA LYS A 212 -8.17 10.62 18.35
C LYS A 212 -7.94 9.95 19.71
N ALA A 213 -7.64 10.72 20.75
CA ALA A 213 -7.36 10.20 22.10
C ALA A 213 -6.33 9.05 22.14
N GLY A 214 -5.36 9.04 21.21
CA GLY A 214 -4.36 7.98 21.13
C GLY A 214 -4.94 6.64 20.70
N THR A 215 -5.79 6.62 19.65
CA THR A 215 -6.23 5.39 18.98
C THR A 215 -5.05 4.41 18.86
N ALA A 216 -5.32 3.12 19.11
CA ALA A 216 -4.32 2.06 19.17
C ALA A 216 -3.74 1.78 17.77
N THR A 217 -2.94 2.70 17.27
CA THR A 217 -2.11 2.56 16.07
C THR A 217 -0.77 2.00 16.51
N ASP A 218 -0.22 1.05 15.76
CA ASP A 218 1.12 0.53 16.02
C ASP A 218 2.15 1.68 15.97
N LEU A 219 3.10 1.68 16.90
CA LEU A 219 4.11 2.73 17.02
C LEU A 219 4.94 2.89 15.73
N ALA A 220 5.27 1.77 15.06
CA ALA A 220 6.01 1.79 13.79
C ALA A 220 5.18 2.39 12.66
N ILE A 221 3.85 2.19 12.67
CA ILE A 221 2.95 2.81 11.70
C ILE A 221 2.89 4.32 11.93
N LEU A 222 2.74 4.77 13.18
CA LEU A 222 2.73 6.20 13.49
C LEU A 222 4.05 6.88 13.13
N GLN A 223 5.19 6.22 13.38
CA GLN A 223 6.51 6.70 13.00
C GLN A 223 6.66 6.85 11.48
N ASN A 224 6.20 5.87 10.70
CA ASN A 224 6.22 5.95 9.24
C ASN A 224 5.33 7.08 8.71
N ILE A 225 4.17 7.30 9.34
CA ILE A 225 3.28 8.41 8.98
C ILE A 225 3.97 9.76 9.24
N LEU A 226 4.60 9.93 10.39
CA LEU A 226 5.28 11.17 10.77
C LEU A 226 6.54 11.44 9.95
N ALA A 227 7.27 10.39 9.55
CA ALA A 227 8.44 10.50 8.68
C ALA A 227 8.10 11.02 7.27
N GLY A 228 6.84 10.83 6.82
CA GLY A 228 6.36 11.34 5.53
C GLY A 228 5.94 12.81 5.55
N ILE A 229 5.95 13.48 6.71
CA ILE A 229 5.55 14.89 6.82
C ILE A 229 6.68 15.78 6.32
N SER A 230 6.32 16.75 5.48
CA SER A 230 7.24 17.75 4.93
C SER A 230 6.76 19.19 5.23
N ALA A 231 7.46 20.20 4.70
CA ALA A 231 7.00 21.59 4.71
C ALA A 231 5.69 21.79 3.91
N ASP A 232 5.36 20.89 2.98
CA ASP A 232 4.09 20.91 2.25
C ASP A 232 2.93 20.49 3.16
N VAL A 233 2.00 21.43 3.39
CA VAL A 233 0.80 21.24 4.21
C VAL A 233 -0.11 20.11 3.72
N THR A 234 -0.04 19.72 2.44
CA THR A 234 -0.83 18.58 1.93
C THR A 234 -0.45 17.27 2.61
N THR A 235 0.80 17.13 3.07
CA THR A 235 1.27 15.94 3.79
C THR A 235 0.56 15.76 5.14
N VAL A 236 0.06 16.84 5.76
CA VAL A 236 -0.76 16.78 6.98
C VAL A 236 -2.07 16.05 6.73
N VAL A 237 -2.73 16.33 5.60
CA VAL A 237 -4.01 15.71 5.24
C VAL A 237 -3.83 14.20 5.04
N ILE A 238 -2.78 13.82 4.30
CA ILE A 238 -2.42 12.41 4.05
C ILE A 238 -2.12 11.70 5.38
N ALA A 239 -1.33 12.33 6.26
CA ALA A 239 -0.97 11.75 7.55
C ALA A 239 -2.18 11.53 8.47
N LYS A 240 -3.10 12.49 8.53
CA LYS A 240 -4.35 12.35 9.29
C LYS A 240 -5.22 11.22 8.75
N ALA A 241 -5.35 11.12 7.43
CA ALA A 241 -6.07 10.03 6.79
C ALA A 241 -5.43 8.66 7.09
N ALA A 242 -4.09 8.58 7.06
CA ALA A 242 -3.38 7.35 7.40
C ALA A 242 -3.57 6.93 8.87
N ILE A 243 -3.62 7.90 9.80
CA ILE A 243 -3.96 7.65 11.21
C ILE A 243 -5.36 7.04 11.34
N ASP A 244 -6.30 7.45 10.48
CA ASP A 244 -7.68 6.97 10.51
C ASP A 244 -7.87 5.54 9.95
N ILE A 245 -6.89 5.00 9.20
CA ILE A 245 -7.04 3.74 8.46
C ILE A 245 -6.57 2.49 9.24
N SER A 246 -5.86 2.64 10.38
CA SER A 246 -5.27 1.45 11.06
C SER A 246 -6.29 0.49 11.70
N VAL A 247 -7.54 0.94 11.90
CA VAL A 247 -8.68 0.13 12.33
C VAL A 247 -9.94 0.68 11.67
N ILE A 248 -10.56 -0.10 10.76
CA ILE A 248 -11.88 0.25 10.21
C ILE A 248 -12.97 -0.29 11.16
N ASN A 249 -13.72 0.61 11.78
CA ASN A 249 -14.92 0.24 12.53
C ASN A 249 -16.09 0.09 11.54
N LEU A 250 -16.86 -1.00 11.60
CA LEU A 250 -18.01 -1.18 10.69
C LEU A 250 -19.08 -0.08 10.85
N SER A 251 -19.12 0.61 11.99
CA SER A 251 -19.98 1.77 12.22
C SER A 251 -19.51 3.05 11.55
N SER A 252 -18.25 3.12 11.08
CA SER A 252 -17.69 4.27 10.37
C SER A 252 -17.73 4.11 8.84
N LEU A 253 -18.40 3.07 8.34
CA LEU A 253 -18.61 2.89 6.90
C LEU A 253 -19.53 3.98 6.37
N ASP A 254 -19.11 4.69 5.32
CA ASP A 254 -19.82 5.85 4.77
C ASP A 254 -20.11 5.76 3.27
N GLY A 255 -19.66 4.69 2.60
CA GLY A 255 -19.80 4.47 1.16
C GLY A 255 -18.53 4.80 0.37
N SER A 256 -17.64 5.64 0.91
CA SER A 256 -16.32 5.93 0.34
C SER A 256 -15.24 4.98 0.84
N ASN A 257 -15.40 4.47 2.07
CA ASN A 257 -14.49 3.53 2.72
C ASN A 257 -15.09 2.11 2.88
N GLY A 258 -16.23 1.86 2.24
CA GLY A 258 -17.03 0.62 2.34
C GLY A 258 -18.48 0.91 2.75
N PHE A 259 -19.32 -0.11 2.75
CA PHE A 259 -20.76 0.02 3.04
C PHE A 259 -21.34 -1.26 3.63
N ARG A 260 -22.51 -1.15 4.24
CA ARG A 260 -23.26 -2.26 4.83
C ARG A 260 -24.40 -2.70 3.92
N LEU A 261 -24.58 -4.02 3.75
CA LEU A 261 -25.75 -4.62 3.12
C LEU A 261 -26.78 -4.99 4.19
N ASP A 262 -27.98 -4.40 4.12
CA ASP A 262 -29.09 -4.69 5.01
C ASP A 262 -29.99 -5.79 4.39
N GLY A 263 -30.21 -6.87 5.14
CA GLY A 263 -31.05 -7.99 4.72
C GLY A 263 -32.50 -7.58 4.44
N ALA A 264 -33.17 -8.33 3.56
CA ALA A 264 -34.50 -7.97 3.06
C ALA A 264 -35.63 -8.15 4.10
N ALA A 265 -35.59 -9.24 4.89
CA ALA A 265 -36.57 -9.49 5.94
C ALA A 265 -35.97 -10.14 7.20
N ALA A 266 -36.76 -10.17 8.27
CA ALA A 266 -36.38 -10.75 9.55
C ALA A 266 -36.26 -12.27 9.46
N ASN A 267 -35.20 -12.84 10.05
CA ASN A 267 -34.88 -14.27 10.03
C ASN A 267 -34.47 -14.83 8.67
N ASP A 268 -34.23 -14.00 7.65
CA ASP A 268 -33.72 -14.46 6.34
C ASP A 268 -32.27 -14.97 6.41
N TYR A 269 -31.53 -14.63 7.48
CA TYR A 269 -30.11 -14.91 7.64
C TYR A 269 -29.26 -14.45 6.45
N SER A 270 -29.58 -13.28 5.89
CA SER A 270 -28.76 -12.64 4.85
C SER A 270 -27.31 -12.52 5.28
N GLY A 271 -26.39 -12.96 4.41
CA GLY A 271 -24.96 -13.02 4.71
C GLY A 271 -24.54 -14.35 5.35
N PHE A 272 -25.39 -15.38 5.34
CA PHE A 272 -25.03 -16.73 5.79
C PHE A 272 -23.87 -17.30 4.98
N SER A 273 -23.88 -17.05 3.67
CA SER A 273 -22.78 -17.35 2.75
C SER A 273 -22.57 -16.15 1.84
N VAL A 274 -21.32 -15.77 1.57
CA VAL A 274 -20.97 -14.63 0.69
C VAL A 274 -19.81 -15.02 -0.22
N SER A 275 -19.83 -14.51 -1.45
CA SER A 275 -18.74 -14.70 -2.41
C SER A 275 -18.65 -13.52 -3.38
N GLY A 276 -17.47 -13.34 -3.98
CA GLY A 276 -17.35 -12.51 -5.19
C GLY A 276 -18.02 -13.23 -6.35
N ALA A 277 -18.88 -12.53 -7.08
CA ALA A 277 -19.61 -13.07 -8.22
C ALA A 277 -18.82 -12.98 -9.54
N GLY A 278 -17.75 -12.18 -9.58
CA GLY A 278 -17.16 -11.73 -10.85
C GLY A 278 -18.03 -10.64 -11.47
N ASP A 279 -17.75 -10.24 -12.71
CA ASP A 279 -18.58 -9.30 -13.46
C ASP A 279 -19.70 -10.08 -14.19
N ILE A 280 -20.86 -10.22 -13.55
CA ILE A 280 -21.98 -11.00 -14.08
C ILE A 280 -22.80 -10.19 -15.10
N ASN A 281 -22.69 -8.86 -15.07
CA ASN A 281 -23.48 -7.97 -15.91
C ASN A 281 -22.70 -7.39 -17.11
N GLY A 282 -21.39 -7.60 -17.17
CA GLY A 282 -20.47 -7.13 -18.21
C GLY A 282 -20.22 -5.63 -18.16
N ASP A 283 -20.34 -4.98 -17.00
CA ASP A 283 -20.12 -3.54 -16.87
C ASP A 283 -18.66 -3.17 -16.52
N GLY A 284 -17.82 -4.16 -16.26
CA GLY A 284 -16.41 -4.06 -15.90
C GLY A 284 -16.15 -3.96 -14.40
N PHE A 285 -17.19 -4.05 -13.56
CA PHE A 285 -17.07 -4.05 -12.12
C PHE A 285 -17.45 -5.41 -11.56
N ALA A 286 -16.64 -5.93 -10.64
CA ALA A 286 -16.97 -7.18 -9.97
C ALA A 286 -18.19 -7.01 -9.05
N ASP A 287 -19.06 -8.01 -9.09
CA ASP A 287 -20.32 -8.09 -8.36
C ASP A 287 -20.19 -8.95 -7.10
N LEU A 288 -21.19 -8.86 -6.23
CA LEU A 288 -21.25 -9.63 -4.98
C LEU A 288 -22.44 -10.58 -4.95
N LEU A 289 -22.23 -11.80 -4.44
CA LEU A 289 -23.27 -12.80 -4.21
C LEU A 289 -23.47 -13.03 -2.71
N VAL A 290 -24.70 -12.90 -2.25
CA VAL A 290 -25.09 -13.02 -0.82
C VAL A 290 -26.20 -14.04 -0.66
N GLY A 291 -25.94 -15.11 0.07
CA GLY A 291 -26.91 -16.14 0.45
C GLY A 291 -27.75 -15.74 1.67
N ALA A 292 -29.03 -16.12 1.64
CA ALA A 292 -30.03 -15.90 2.68
C ALA A 292 -30.93 -17.15 2.78
N GLU A 293 -30.40 -18.20 3.40
CA GLU A 293 -31.05 -19.52 3.48
C GLU A 293 -32.40 -19.51 4.22
N GLY A 294 -32.62 -18.54 5.11
CA GLY A 294 -33.86 -18.40 5.87
C GLY A 294 -34.97 -17.66 5.14
N ALA A 295 -34.73 -17.16 3.93
CA ALA A 295 -35.73 -16.40 3.19
C ALA A 295 -36.87 -17.30 2.71
N ASP A 296 -38.09 -16.74 2.60
CA ASP A 296 -39.29 -17.53 2.32
C ASP A 296 -40.02 -17.15 1.01
N PRO A 297 -39.35 -16.98 -0.15
CA PRO A 297 -40.05 -16.56 -1.38
C PRO A 297 -41.12 -17.54 -1.85
N ASN A 298 -40.89 -18.85 -1.67
CA ASN A 298 -41.72 -19.92 -2.20
C ASN A 298 -42.11 -20.96 -1.13
N GLY A 299 -42.17 -20.53 0.13
CA GLY A 299 -42.46 -21.36 1.30
C GLY A 299 -41.41 -21.18 2.40
N SER A 300 -41.73 -21.67 3.61
CA SER A 300 -40.82 -21.60 4.76
C SER A 300 -39.46 -22.19 4.39
N TYR A 301 -38.37 -21.51 4.71
CA TYR A 301 -37.00 -21.95 4.48
C TYR A 301 -36.71 -22.35 3.02
N SER A 302 -37.41 -21.74 2.05
CA SER A 302 -37.12 -22.00 0.64
C SER A 302 -35.79 -21.38 0.19
N GLY A 303 -35.35 -20.34 0.89
CA GLY A 303 -34.07 -19.67 0.71
C GLY A 303 -34.05 -18.66 -0.43
N SER A 304 -33.04 -17.81 -0.44
CA SER A 304 -32.75 -16.86 -1.53
C SER A 304 -31.28 -16.53 -1.60
N SER A 305 -30.86 -16.05 -2.76
CA SER A 305 -29.58 -15.37 -2.93
C SER A 305 -29.81 -13.98 -3.55
N TYR A 306 -28.88 -13.06 -3.31
CA TYR A 306 -28.91 -11.71 -3.84
C TYR A 306 -27.61 -11.44 -4.58
N VAL A 307 -27.72 -10.94 -5.81
CA VAL A 307 -26.60 -10.43 -6.60
C VAL A 307 -26.64 -8.92 -6.49
N VAL A 308 -25.55 -8.29 -6.06
CA VAL A 308 -25.41 -6.84 -5.97
C VAL A 308 -24.39 -6.40 -7.00
N PHE A 309 -24.80 -5.53 -7.92
CA PHE A 309 -23.89 -5.07 -8.97
C PHE A 309 -22.86 -4.07 -8.45
N GLY A 310 -21.61 -4.27 -8.85
CA GLY A 310 -20.52 -3.29 -8.75
C GLY A 310 -20.82 -2.06 -9.60
N LYS A 311 -20.16 -0.93 -9.31
CA LYS A 311 -20.24 0.28 -10.14
C LYS A 311 -19.16 1.31 -9.82
N ALA A 312 -18.82 2.12 -10.82
CA ALA A 312 -17.89 3.25 -10.70
C ALA A 312 -18.38 4.36 -9.74
N ALA A 313 -19.70 4.60 -9.69
CA ALA A 313 -20.28 5.73 -8.98
C ALA A 313 -20.19 5.62 -7.43
N GLY A 314 -19.63 4.53 -6.92
CA GLY A 314 -19.52 4.23 -5.49
C GLY A 314 -20.85 3.82 -4.87
N PHE A 315 -20.84 3.60 -3.56
CA PHE A 315 -22.01 3.18 -2.78
C PHE A 315 -22.35 4.22 -1.72
N THR A 316 -23.58 4.18 -1.23
CA THR A 316 -23.94 4.84 0.04
C THR A 316 -23.50 3.98 1.22
N ALA A 317 -23.40 4.55 2.42
CA ALA A 317 -23.06 3.83 3.66
C ALA A 317 -23.87 2.53 3.89
N THR A 318 -25.12 2.49 3.42
CA THR A 318 -26.01 1.34 3.51
C THR A 318 -26.71 1.09 2.18
N LEU A 319 -26.89 -0.18 1.81
CA LEU A 319 -27.73 -0.64 0.70
C LEU A 319 -28.67 -1.75 1.22
N ASN A 320 -29.97 -1.66 0.94
CA ASN A 320 -30.94 -2.65 1.36
C ASN A 320 -31.17 -3.68 0.25
N LEU A 321 -31.03 -4.97 0.53
CA LEU A 321 -31.20 -6.03 -0.48
C LEU A 321 -32.63 -6.11 -1.04
N SER A 322 -33.62 -5.59 -0.34
CA SER A 322 -34.99 -5.47 -0.86
C SER A 322 -35.17 -4.37 -1.91
N SER A 323 -34.20 -3.45 -2.05
CA SER A 323 -34.24 -2.38 -3.08
C SER A 323 -33.57 -2.76 -4.39
N LEU A 324 -33.20 -4.03 -4.57
CA LEU A 324 -32.63 -4.51 -5.83
C LEU A 324 -33.73 -4.59 -6.89
N ASP A 325 -33.50 -3.96 -8.05
CA ASP A 325 -34.52 -3.73 -9.09
C ASP A 325 -34.10 -4.15 -10.50
N GLY A 326 -32.95 -4.80 -10.63
CA GLY A 326 -32.35 -5.20 -11.90
C GLY A 326 -31.34 -4.21 -12.47
N SER A 327 -31.36 -2.94 -12.04
CA SER A 327 -30.34 -1.96 -12.43
C SER A 327 -29.13 -1.93 -11.48
N ASN A 328 -29.31 -2.42 -10.25
CA ASN A 328 -28.34 -2.41 -9.16
C ASN A 328 -28.09 -3.81 -8.58
N GLY A 329 -28.63 -4.84 -9.22
CA GLY A 329 -28.61 -6.23 -8.76
C GLY A 329 -30.00 -6.87 -8.80
N PHE A 330 -30.09 -8.14 -8.38
CA PHE A 330 -31.35 -8.89 -8.37
C PHE A 330 -31.36 -9.99 -7.30
N ARG A 331 -32.55 -10.55 -7.05
CA ARG A 331 -32.77 -11.69 -6.14
C ARG A 331 -32.99 -12.97 -6.94
N VAL A 332 -32.37 -14.06 -6.50
CA VAL A 332 -32.61 -15.43 -6.94
C VAL A 332 -33.43 -16.16 -5.87
N ASN A 333 -34.65 -16.57 -6.21
CA ASN A 333 -35.55 -17.25 -5.28
C ASN A 333 -35.29 -18.76 -5.26
N GLY A 334 -35.23 -19.36 -4.07
CA GLY A 334 -35.24 -20.81 -3.91
C GLY A 334 -36.56 -21.44 -4.34
N THR A 335 -36.57 -22.75 -4.60
CA THR A 335 -37.62 -23.42 -5.37
C THR A 335 -38.81 -23.90 -4.55
N ALA A 336 -38.58 -24.53 -3.40
CA ALA A 336 -39.62 -25.10 -2.55
C ALA A 336 -39.28 -24.92 -1.07
N ALA A 337 -40.29 -25.07 -0.22
CA ALA A 337 -40.12 -25.00 1.24
C ALA A 337 -39.05 -25.99 1.72
N ASP A 338 -38.29 -25.58 2.74
CA ASP A 338 -37.23 -26.34 3.41
C ASP A 338 -36.02 -26.71 2.54
N ASP A 339 -35.93 -26.23 1.29
CA ASP A 339 -34.78 -26.48 0.39
C ASP A 339 -33.48 -25.77 0.85
N LEU A 340 -33.61 -24.65 1.58
CA LEU A 340 -32.53 -23.74 2.01
C LEU A 340 -31.63 -23.28 0.87
N SER A 341 -32.21 -22.79 -0.23
CA SER A 341 -31.41 -22.19 -1.30
C SER A 341 -30.58 -21.00 -0.79
N GLY A 342 -29.32 -20.91 -1.20
CA GLY A 342 -28.40 -19.88 -0.70
C GLY A 342 -27.64 -20.29 0.58
N TYR A 343 -27.75 -21.56 1.00
CA TYR A 343 -26.92 -22.16 2.07
C TYR A 343 -25.42 -22.03 1.77
N SER A 344 -25.02 -22.26 0.52
CA SER A 344 -23.68 -21.99 0.02
C SER A 344 -23.76 -21.32 -1.33
N VAL A 345 -22.94 -20.30 -1.53
CA VAL A 345 -22.85 -19.56 -2.79
C VAL A 345 -21.41 -19.38 -3.23
N SER A 346 -21.16 -19.34 -4.53
CA SER A 346 -19.85 -19.00 -5.10
C SER A 346 -20.00 -18.40 -6.50
N GLY A 347 -19.08 -17.53 -6.90
CA GLY A 347 -18.80 -17.33 -8.32
C GLY A 347 -18.29 -18.64 -8.95
N ALA A 348 -18.69 -18.89 -10.18
CA ALA A 348 -18.29 -20.05 -10.99
C ALA A 348 -17.27 -19.68 -12.08
N GLY A 349 -16.94 -18.39 -12.23
CA GLY A 349 -16.24 -17.88 -13.42
C GLY A 349 -17.18 -17.89 -14.63
N ASP A 350 -16.68 -17.57 -15.81
CA ASP A 350 -17.43 -17.78 -17.05
C ASP A 350 -17.46 -19.28 -17.38
N PHE A 351 -18.52 -19.97 -16.96
CA PHE A 351 -18.63 -21.42 -17.07
C PHE A 351 -19.08 -21.87 -18.46
N ASN A 352 -19.74 -21.00 -19.22
CA ASN A 352 -20.29 -21.31 -20.53
C ASN A 352 -19.53 -20.66 -21.70
N GLY A 353 -18.51 -19.84 -21.42
CA GLY A 353 -17.67 -19.16 -22.41
C GLY A 353 -18.38 -18.02 -23.12
N ASP A 354 -19.36 -17.37 -22.49
CA ASP A 354 -20.13 -16.27 -23.08
C ASP A 354 -19.60 -14.88 -22.71
N GLY A 355 -18.49 -14.81 -21.97
CA GLY A 355 -17.80 -13.61 -21.54
C GLY A 355 -18.40 -12.92 -20.32
N PHE A 356 -19.41 -13.53 -19.68
CA PHE A 356 -19.97 -13.06 -18.41
C PHE A 356 -19.63 -14.03 -17.29
N ALA A 357 -19.35 -13.52 -16.09
CA ALA A 357 -19.12 -14.41 -14.94
C ALA A 357 -20.44 -15.08 -14.50
N ASP A 358 -20.38 -16.38 -14.20
CA ASP A 358 -21.52 -17.18 -13.74
C ASP A 358 -21.47 -17.46 -12.24
N LEU A 359 -22.58 -17.95 -11.70
CA LEU A 359 -22.76 -18.24 -10.27
C LEU A 359 -23.11 -19.70 -10.04
N ILE A 360 -22.77 -20.22 -8.87
CA ILE A 360 -23.29 -21.49 -8.36
C ILE A 360 -23.91 -21.31 -6.98
N ILE A 361 -25.11 -21.85 -6.80
CA ILE A 361 -25.93 -21.73 -5.58
C ILE A 361 -26.40 -23.12 -5.16
N SER A 362 -26.21 -23.48 -3.89
CA SER A 362 -26.70 -24.76 -3.36
C SER A 362 -28.08 -24.64 -2.71
N ALA A 363 -28.82 -25.76 -2.76
CA ALA A 363 -30.03 -26.04 -1.98
C ALA A 363 -29.90 -27.47 -1.43
N PRO A 364 -29.19 -27.67 -0.31
CA PRO A 364 -28.74 -28.99 0.13
C PRO A 364 -29.88 -29.94 0.50
N TYR A 365 -31.06 -29.40 0.81
CA TYR A 365 -32.21 -30.18 1.24
C TYR A 365 -33.27 -30.39 0.15
N ALA A 366 -33.01 -29.91 -1.06
CA ALA A 366 -33.90 -30.16 -2.20
C ALA A 366 -34.03 -31.67 -2.50
N ASP A 367 -35.19 -32.06 -3.05
CA ASP A 367 -35.60 -33.46 -3.19
C ASP A 367 -35.75 -33.96 -4.65
N PRO A 368 -34.93 -33.56 -5.65
CA PRO A 368 -35.18 -33.98 -7.04
C PRO A 368 -35.03 -35.49 -7.26
N SER A 369 -34.28 -36.20 -6.41
CA SER A 369 -34.00 -37.63 -6.52
C SER A 369 -34.23 -38.41 -5.22
N GLY A 370 -35.11 -37.89 -4.35
CA GLY A 370 -35.40 -38.46 -3.03
C GLY A 370 -35.04 -37.50 -1.90
N SER A 371 -35.40 -37.88 -0.67
CA SER A 371 -35.29 -37.01 0.51
C SER A 371 -33.85 -36.51 0.74
N SER A 372 -33.73 -35.19 0.80
CA SER A 372 -32.53 -34.36 0.91
C SER A 372 -31.40 -34.81 -0.01
N SER A 373 -31.75 -35.17 -1.24
CA SER A 373 -30.75 -35.50 -2.29
C SER A 373 -29.92 -34.29 -2.73
N GLY A 374 -30.40 -33.09 -2.45
CA GLY A 374 -29.77 -31.81 -2.73
C GLY A 374 -29.92 -31.36 -4.18
N SER A 375 -29.74 -30.06 -4.40
CA SER A 375 -29.59 -29.46 -5.72
C SER A 375 -28.49 -28.42 -5.71
N SER A 376 -27.85 -28.23 -6.86
CA SER A 376 -26.94 -27.11 -7.12
C SER A 376 -27.36 -26.48 -8.43
N TYR A 377 -27.47 -25.16 -8.43
CA TYR A 377 -27.94 -24.37 -9.55
C TYR A 377 -26.80 -23.52 -10.06
N VAL A 378 -26.50 -23.62 -11.36
CA VAL A 378 -25.66 -22.66 -12.06
C VAL A 378 -26.56 -21.58 -12.64
N VAL A 379 -26.22 -20.31 -12.42
CA VAL A 379 -26.93 -19.15 -12.95
C VAL A 379 -25.99 -18.40 -13.85
N PHE A 380 -26.34 -18.32 -15.14
CA PHE A 380 -25.49 -17.64 -16.11
C PHE A 380 -25.59 -16.13 -16.03
N GLY A 381 -24.46 -15.48 -16.28
CA GLY A 381 -24.38 -14.04 -16.47
C GLY A 381 -25.04 -13.57 -17.76
N ASN A 382 -25.18 -12.25 -17.88
CA ASN A 382 -25.71 -11.63 -19.09
C ASN A 382 -25.49 -10.12 -19.10
N ASN A 383 -25.77 -9.47 -20.22
CA ASN A 383 -25.77 -8.01 -20.33
C ASN A 383 -27.00 -7.36 -19.66
N PHE A 384 -27.23 -7.64 -18.36
CA PHE A 384 -28.43 -7.23 -17.61
C PHE A 384 -28.65 -5.71 -17.60
N THR A 385 -27.57 -4.94 -17.66
CA THR A 385 -27.57 -3.47 -17.60
C THR A 385 -27.40 -2.81 -18.97
N ALA A 386 -27.28 -3.59 -20.05
CA ALA A 386 -26.95 -3.11 -21.40
C ALA A 386 -25.63 -2.32 -21.46
N ALA A 387 -24.65 -2.70 -20.65
CA ALA A 387 -23.33 -2.08 -20.57
C ALA A 387 -22.38 -2.53 -21.70
N VAL A 388 -22.55 -3.74 -22.24
CA VAL A 388 -21.74 -4.24 -23.37
C VAL A 388 -22.11 -3.51 -24.66
N THR A 389 -21.11 -2.96 -25.35
CA THR A 389 -21.29 -2.19 -26.60
C THR A 389 -21.47 -3.12 -27.80
N PHE A 390 -20.60 -4.12 -27.91
CA PHE A 390 -20.61 -5.14 -28.96
C PHE A 390 -20.73 -6.51 -28.31
N LEU A 391 -21.87 -7.16 -28.55
CA LEU A 391 -22.19 -8.46 -27.98
C LEU A 391 -22.41 -9.48 -29.09
N GLY A 392 -21.53 -10.47 -29.15
CA GLY A 392 -21.60 -11.60 -30.06
C GLY A 392 -22.38 -12.79 -29.50
N ARG A 393 -22.38 -13.89 -30.24
CA ARG A 393 -23.10 -15.12 -29.87
C ARG A 393 -22.22 -16.36 -30.02
N THR A 394 -22.66 -17.34 -30.82
CA THR A 394 -21.97 -18.61 -31.03
C THR A 394 -21.47 -18.75 -32.46
N GLU A 395 -21.62 -17.70 -33.26
CA GLU A 395 -21.21 -17.65 -34.67
C GLU A 395 -20.00 -16.73 -34.77
N ASN A 396 -19.23 -16.85 -35.85
CA ASN A 396 -18.13 -15.93 -36.11
C ASN A 396 -18.68 -14.51 -36.36
N ASP A 397 -18.49 -13.63 -35.40
CA ASP A 397 -18.92 -12.25 -35.39
C ASP A 397 -17.81 -11.30 -35.88
N SER A 398 -18.20 -10.17 -36.46
CA SER A 398 -17.28 -9.17 -36.99
C SER A 398 -17.71 -7.77 -36.58
N PHE A 399 -17.04 -7.25 -35.54
CA PHE A 399 -17.27 -5.93 -34.96
C PHE A 399 -16.28 -4.91 -35.53
N VAL A 400 -16.61 -4.35 -36.69
CA VAL A 400 -15.75 -3.38 -37.42
C VAL A 400 -16.08 -1.91 -37.16
N ALA A 401 -16.94 -1.64 -36.18
CA ALA A 401 -17.53 -0.33 -35.95
C ALA A 401 -17.04 0.36 -34.65
N GLY A 402 -15.97 -0.15 -34.02
CA GLY A 402 -15.38 0.49 -32.85
C GLY A 402 -14.85 1.90 -33.15
N THR A 403 -14.81 2.74 -32.12
CA THR A 403 -14.47 4.15 -32.22
C THR A 403 -13.24 4.49 -31.37
N SER A 404 -13.04 5.76 -31.00
CA SER A 404 -11.97 6.13 -30.06
C SER A 404 -12.51 6.38 -28.64
N LEU A 405 -13.74 5.93 -28.37
CA LEU A 405 -14.36 6.02 -27.05
C LEU A 405 -13.92 4.82 -26.20
N ALA A 406 -14.50 4.66 -25.01
CA ALA A 406 -14.31 3.45 -24.23
C ALA A 406 -15.48 2.52 -24.54
N GLU A 407 -15.19 1.41 -25.22
CA GLU A 407 -16.18 0.44 -25.67
C GLU A 407 -15.89 -0.93 -25.06
N ARG A 408 -16.93 -1.76 -24.94
CA ARG A 408 -16.78 -3.13 -24.46
C ARG A 408 -17.26 -4.12 -25.50
N PHE A 409 -16.36 -5.04 -25.84
CA PHE A 409 -16.57 -6.14 -26.76
C PHE A 409 -16.62 -7.44 -25.96
N VAL A 410 -17.69 -8.19 -26.14
CA VAL A 410 -17.85 -9.56 -25.67
C VAL A 410 -18.24 -10.38 -26.89
N ALA A 411 -17.28 -11.09 -27.48
CA ALA A 411 -17.47 -11.76 -28.76
C ALA A 411 -18.15 -13.13 -28.59
N GLY A 412 -17.78 -13.88 -27.56
CA GLY A 412 -18.50 -15.08 -27.13
C GLY A 412 -17.86 -16.33 -27.69
N ASN A 413 -18.62 -17.20 -28.36
CA ASN A 413 -18.04 -18.36 -29.03
C ASN A 413 -17.96 -18.09 -30.54
N GLY A 414 -16.86 -18.48 -31.18
CA GLY A 414 -16.66 -18.25 -32.60
C GLY A 414 -15.23 -17.86 -32.88
N ASN A 415 -14.87 -17.75 -34.15
CA ASN A 415 -13.62 -17.07 -34.51
C ASN A 415 -13.98 -15.64 -34.93
N ASP A 416 -13.85 -14.73 -34.00
CA ASP A 416 -14.41 -13.40 -34.07
C ASP A 416 -13.37 -12.37 -34.47
N THR A 417 -13.84 -11.23 -34.97
CA THR A 417 -12.98 -10.09 -35.28
C THR A 417 -13.51 -8.84 -34.59
N MET A 418 -12.70 -8.25 -33.73
CA MET A 418 -13.01 -7.04 -32.97
C MET A 418 -12.08 -5.91 -33.39
N VAL A 419 -12.62 -4.81 -33.90
CA VAL A 419 -11.86 -3.61 -34.25
C VAL A 419 -12.20 -2.49 -33.27
N GLY A 420 -11.25 -2.18 -32.38
CA GLY A 420 -11.42 -1.19 -31.32
C GLY A 420 -11.57 0.24 -31.84
N GLY A 421 -10.68 0.66 -32.75
CA GLY A 421 -10.63 2.05 -33.21
C GLY A 421 -9.83 3.01 -32.30
N GLY A 422 -9.44 2.55 -31.10
CA GLY A 422 -8.61 3.25 -30.13
C GLY A 422 -9.37 3.58 -28.84
N GLY A 423 -8.73 4.21 -27.87
CA GLY A 423 -9.37 4.54 -26.59
C GLY A 423 -9.31 3.40 -25.55
N ALA A 424 -10.09 3.55 -24.48
CA ALA A 424 -9.99 2.68 -23.28
C ALA A 424 -10.92 1.47 -23.38
N ASP A 425 -10.73 0.66 -24.42
CA ASP A 425 -11.58 -0.49 -24.74
C ASP A 425 -11.32 -1.71 -23.86
N VAL A 426 -12.35 -2.55 -23.72
CA VAL A 426 -12.27 -3.87 -23.09
C VAL A 426 -12.68 -4.93 -24.11
N PHE A 427 -11.82 -5.91 -24.36
CA PHE A 427 -12.08 -7.03 -25.25
C PHE A 427 -12.11 -8.35 -24.48
N TYR A 428 -13.19 -9.10 -24.65
CA TYR A 428 -13.31 -10.51 -24.33
C TYR A 428 -13.56 -11.27 -25.64
N GLY A 429 -12.56 -12.01 -26.11
CA GLY A 429 -12.69 -12.89 -27.27
C GLY A 429 -13.64 -14.04 -26.97
N GLY A 430 -13.32 -14.81 -25.94
CA GLY A 430 -14.12 -15.96 -25.53
C GLY A 430 -13.58 -17.21 -26.19
N ALA A 431 -14.42 -18.13 -26.63
CA ALA A 431 -13.93 -19.40 -27.16
C ALA A 431 -13.79 -19.38 -28.68
N GLY A 432 -12.60 -19.70 -29.18
CA GLY A 432 -12.28 -19.79 -30.60
C GLY A 432 -11.01 -19.03 -30.93
N SER A 433 -10.71 -18.86 -32.21
CA SER A 433 -9.49 -18.14 -32.63
C SER A 433 -9.84 -16.73 -33.06
N ASP A 434 -9.67 -15.78 -32.16
CA ASP A 434 -10.15 -14.42 -32.31
C ASP A 434 -9.05 -13.47 -32.81
N THR A 435 -9.50 -12.40 -33.45
CA THR A 435 -8.63 -11.31 -33.92
C THR A 435 -9.08 -10.00 -33.30
N ILE A 436 -8.23 -9.43 -32.45
CA ILE A 436 -8.44 -8.17 -31.75
C ILE A 436 -7.53 -7.12 -32.38
N GLU A 437 -8.11 -6.12 -33.04
CA GLU A 437 -7.39 -5.04 -33.70
C GLU A 437 -7.44 -3.75 -32.87
N VAL A 438 -6.27 -3.27 -32.46
CA VAL A 438 -6.12 -2.04 -31.66
C VAL A 438 -5.36 -0.96 -32.44
N ALA A 439 -5.93 0.24 -32.48
CA ALA A 439 -5.34 1.39 -33.17
C ALA A 439 -4.35 2.17 -32.29
N ASP A 440 -4.42 1.99 -30.97
CA ASP A 440 -3.50 2.54 -29.98
C ASP A 440 -3.31 1.55 -28.81
N LEU A 441 -2.48 1.93 -27.82
CA LEU A 441 -2.21 1.10 -26.64
C LEU A 441 -3.00 1.56 -25.39
N GLY A 442 -4.07 2.33 -25.61
CA GLY A 442 -4.95 2.92 -24.59
C GLY A 442 -5.99 1.95 -24.03
N PHE A 443 -6.18 0.78 -24.65
CA PHE A 443 -7.15 -0.23 -24.23
C PHE A 443 -7.01 -0.59 -22.74
N GLN A 444 -8.12 -0.82 -22.07
CA GLN A 444 -8.11 -1.25 -20.68
C GLN A 444 -7.77 -2.73 -20.53
N LEU A 445 -8.34 -3.60 -21.37
CA LEU A 445 -8.15 -5.05 -21.30
C LEU A 445 -8.25 -5.68 -22.70
N VAL A 446 -7.38 -6.66 -22.97
CA VAL A 446 -7.44 -7.58 -24.11
C VAL A 446 -7.34 -8.98 -23.54
N ASP A 447 -8.45 -9.72 -23.59
CA ASP A 447 -8.49 -11.11 -23.18
C ASP A 447 -8.93 -11.96 -24.37
N GLY A 448 -8.04 -12.82 -24.88
CA GLY A 448 -8.37 -13.69 -26.02
C GLY A 448 -9.33 -14.80 -25.62
N GLY A 449 -9.17 -15.35 -24.42
CA GLY A 449 -9.90 -16.53 -23.97
C GLY A 449 -9.38 -17.83 -24.60
N PRO A 450 -10.15 -18.94 -24.53
CA PRO A 450 -9.69 -20.23 -25.04
C PRO A 450 -9.56 -20.28 -26.57
N GLY A 451 -8.33 -20.33 -27.08
CA GLY A 451 -8.08 -20.67 -28.47
C GLY A 451 -6.69 -20.28 -28.99
N ASP A 452 -6.67 -19.73 -30.21
CA ASP A 452 -5.43 -19.27 -30.87
C ASP A 452 -5.65 -17.82 -31.28
N ASP A 453 -5.31 -16.90 -30.38
CA ASP A 453 -5.81 -15.53 -30.45
C ASP A 453 -4.75 -14.57 -30.96
N THR A 454 -5.21 -13.55 -31.69
CA THR A 454 -4.37 -12.58 -32.37
C THR A 454 -4.64 -11.16 -31.89
N LEU A 455 -3.65 -10.53 -31.27
CA LEU A 455 -3.64 -9.08 -31.04
C LEU A 455 -2.91 -8.37 -32.19
N ALA A 456 -3.64 -7.61 -33.00
CA ALA A 456 -3.13 -6.84 -34.12
C ALA A 456 -2.99 -5.35 -33.80
N LEU A 457 -1.76 -4.84 -33.91
CA LEU A 457 -1.44 -3.42 -33.75
C LEU A 457 -1.60 -2.71 -35.09
N THR A 458 -2.76 -2.09 -35.32
CA THR A 458 -3.10 -1.46 -36.63
C THR A 458 -2.65 0.00 -36.74
N GLY A 459 -2.40 0.64 -35.59
CA GLY A 459 -1.90 2.02 -35.49
C GLY A 459 -0.44 2.21 -35.94
N ASN A 460 0.02 3.46 -35.80
CA ASN A 460 1.33 3.90 -36.25
C ASN A 460 2.31 4.15 -35.12
N SER A 461 3.49 3.55 -35.24
CA SER A 461 4.62 3.73 -34.31
C SER A 461 4.25 3.35 -32.88
N LEU A 462 3.42 2.32 -32.72
CA LEU A 462 3.04 1.77 -31.43
C LEU A 462 4.23 1.01 -30.82
N ASN A 463 4.52 1.26 -29.55
CA ASN A 463 5.56 0.56 -28.80
C ASN A 463 4.92 -0.25 -27.68
N LEU A 464 4.59 -1.51 -27.96
CA LEU A 464 4.00 -2.42 -27.00
C LEU A 464 5.11 -3.03 -26.14
N ASP A 465 5.19 -2.62 -24.89
CA ASP A 465 6.06 -3.25 -23.88
C ASP A 465 5.25 -4.20 -23.02
N LEU A 466 5.50 -5.51 -23.14
CA LEU A 466 4.76 -6.53 -22.40
C LEU A 466 4.87 -6.36 -20.89
N ALA A 467 5.99 -5.83 -20.39
CA ALA A 467 6.14 -5.54 -18.96
C ALA A 467 5.21 -4.40 -18.50
N GLY A 468 4.96 -3.44 -19.39
CA GLY A 468 4.10 -2.28 -19.14
C GLY A 468 2.60 -2.56 -19.24
N VAL A 469 2.21 -3.72 -19.79
CA VAL A 469 0.79 -4.13 -19.98
C VAL A 469 0.43 -5.42 -19.23
N ARG A 470 1.24 -5.84 -18.25
CA ARG A 470 0.94 -6.99 -17.40
C ARG A 470 -0.47 -6.89 -16.79
N GLY A 471 -1.25 -7.95 -16.93
CA GLY A 471 -2.63 -8.01 -16.45
C GLY A 471 -3.65 -7.20 -17.27
N ARG A 472 -3.22 -6.56 -18.36
CA ARG A 472 -4.10 -5.93 -19.37
C ARG A 472 -4.19 -6.75 -20.66
N ILE A 473 -3.30 -7.73 -20.84
CA ILE A 473 -3.35 -8.67 -21.95
C ILE A 473 -3.23 -10.08 -21.37
N SER A 474 -4.13 -10.97 -21.74
CA SER A 474 -4.14 -12.39 -21.42
C SER A 474 -4.59 -13.21 -22.63
N ASP A 475 -4.17 -14.47 -22.65
CA ASP A 475 -4.58 -15.49 -23.61
C ASP A 475 -4.41 -15.04 -25.06
N ILE A 476 -3.18 -14.61 -25.41
CA ILE A 476 -2.79 -14.22 -26.77
C ILE A 476 -1.58 -15.03 -27.26
N GLU A 477 -1.76 -15.83 -28.31
CA GLU A 477 -0.70 -16.64 -28.93
C GLU A 477 0.01 -15.89 -30.07
N THR A 478 -0.65 -14.91 -30.70
CA THR A 478 -0.10 -14.16 -31.84
C THR A 478 -0.18 -12.66 -31.64
N ILE A 479 0.95 -11.96 -31.79
CA ILE A 479 0.98 -10.51 -31.95
C ILE A 479 1.26 -10.17 -33.42
N ASN A 480 0.39 -9.38 -34.03
CA ASN A 480 0.55 -8.93 -35.40
C ASN A 480 0.94 -7.44 -35.45
N LEU A 481 2.15 -7.15 -35.92
CA LEU A 481 2.71 -5.80 -36.07
C LEU A 481 2.49 -5.20 -37.46
N THR A 482 1.84 -5.92 -38.40
CA THR A 482 1.70 -5.50 -39.81
C THR A 482 0.75 -4.33 -40.05
N GLY A 483 0.36 -3.59 -39.01
CA GLY A 483 -0.40 -2.36 -39.11
C GLY A 483 0.34 -1.22 -39.82
N SER A 484 -0.25 -0.02 -39.73
CA SER A 484 0.26 1.14 -40.43
C SER A 484 1.47 1.77 -39.74
N GLY A 485 2.69 1.37 -40.10
CA GLY A 485 3.93 2.03 -39.67
C GLY A 485 4.81 1.22 -38.73
N ASN A 486 5.79 1.87 -38.12
CA ASN A 486 6.94 1.22 -37.49
C ASN A 486 6.64 0.78 -36.05
N ASN A 487 5.83 -0.27 -35.90
CA ASN A 487 5.49 -0.80 -34.59
C ASN A 487 6.64 -1.60 -33.96
N THR A 488 6.81 -1.46 -32.65
CA THR A 488 7.81 -2.14 -31.83
C THR A 488 7.14 -3.00 -30.76
N LEU A 489 7.64 -4.21 -30.56
CA LEU A 489 7.28 -5.09 -29.45
C LEU A 489 8.50 -5.32 -28.56
N THR A 490 8.40 -4.95 -27.28
CA THR A 490 9.42 -5.22 -26.27
C THR A 490 9.03 -6.44 -25.45
N VAL A 491 9.92 -7.44 -25.39
CA VAL A 491 9.65 -8.75 -24.78
C VAL A 491 10.68 -9.13 -23.71
N ASN A 492 10.26 -9.97 -22.78
CA ASN A 492 11.14 -10.80 -21.96
C ASN A 492 10.48 -12.17 -21.74
N ALA A 493 11.27 -13.19 -21.33
CA ALA A 493 10.74 -14.54 -21.22
C ALA A 493 9.63 -14.71 -20.17
N LEU A 494 9.67 -13.95 -19.07
CA LEU A 494 8.63 -14.05 -18.04
C LEU A 494 7.28 -13.57 -18.58
N ASP A 495 7.27 -12.44 -19.26
CA ASP A 495 6.02 -11.86 -19.77
C ASP A 495 5.44 -12.66 -20.93
N LEU A 496 6.29 -13.28 -21.76
CA LEU A 496 5.84 -14.22 -22.78
C LEU A 496 5.13 -15.43 -22.16
N LEU A 497 5.72 -16.01 -21.10
CA LEU A 497 5.13 -17.17 -20.41
C LEU A 497 3.80 -16.84 -19.71
N ASN A 498 3.56 -15.57 -19.40
CA ASN A 498 2.32 -15.11 -18.78
C ASN A 498 1.28 -14.63 -19.80
N LEU A 499 1.59 -14.64 -21.09
CA LEU A 499 0.73 -14.08 -22.14
C LEU A 499 -0.28 -15.10 -22.69
N SER A 500 0.03 -16.40 -22.61
CA SER A 500 -0.84 -17.50 -23.04
C SER A 500 -0.86 -18.56 -21.94
N ASP A 501 -2.05 -19.01 -21.54
CA ASP A 501 -2.22 -20.08 -20.56
C ASP A 501 -2.04 -21.49 -21.16
N THR A 502 -2.12 -21.61 -22.49
CA THR A 502 -2.06 -22.90 -23.20
C THR A 502 -0.68 -23.21 -23.77
N ARG A 503 0.15 -22.20 -24.09
CA ARG A 503 1.43 -22.39 -24.78
C ARG A 503 2.51 -21.43 -24.30
N ASN A 504 3.69 -21.98 -24.07
CA ASN A 504 4.90 -21.18 -23.83
C ASN A 504 5.46 -20.55 -25.13
N THR A 505 4.65 -20.37 -26.17
CA THR A 505 5.08 -19.94 -27.50
C THR A 505 4.29 -18.72 -27.98
N LEU A 506 4.98 -17.61 -28.21
CA LEU A 506 4.41 -16.43 -28.83
C LEU A 506 4.86 -16.32 -30.28
N LYS A 507 3.91 -16.09 -31.19
CA LYS A 507 4.18 -15.83 -32.59
C LYS A 507 4.07 -14.33 -32.89
N VAL A 508 5.03 -13.78 -33.63
CA VAL A 508 5.03 -12.37 -34.01
C VAL A 508 5.15 -12.21 -35.51
N ASN A 509 4.13 -11.59 -36.11
CA ASN A 509 4.10 -11.23 -37.52
C ASN A 509 4.46 -9.76 -37.70
N GLY A 510 5.17 -9.42 -38.78
CA GLY A 510 5.55 -8.04 -39.08
C GLY A 510 6.38 -7.93 -40.36
N ASN A 511 6.76 -6.71 -40.71
CA ASN A 511 7.59 -6.39 -41.86
C ASN A 511 8.94 -5.75 -41.43
N ALA A 512 9.76 -5.35 -42.41
CA ALA A 512 11.11 -4.79 -42.18
C ALA A 512 11.15 -3.48 -41.40
N GLU A 513 10.04 -2.76 -41.32
CA GLU A 513 9.91 -1.51 -40.58
C GLU A 513 9.53 -1.74 -39.11
N ASN A 514 9.13 -2.96 -38.75
CA ASN A 514 8.81 -3.36 -37.39
C ASN A 514 10.05 -3.89 -36.66
N SER A 515 10.05 -3.76 -35.32
CA SER A 515 11.15 -4.23 -34.48
C SER A 515 10.71 -5.01 -33.25
N ILE A 516 11.50 -6.02 -32.90
CA ILE A 516 11.46 -6.70 -31.60
C ILE A 516 12.69 -6.28 -30.78
N VAL A 517 12.46 -5.91 -29.52
CA VAL A 517 13.51 -5.51 -28.58
C VAL A 517 13.44 -6.39 -27.33
N GLY A 518 14.60 -6.68 -26.73
CA GLY A 518 14.70 -7.52 -25.52
C GLY A 518 15.31 -8.89 -25.76
N LEU A 519 15.84 -9.14 -26.96
CA LEU A 519 16.47 -10.40 -27.35
C LEU A 519 17.99 -10.39 -27.17
N SER A 520 18.60 -9.22 -26.90
CA SER A 520 20.05 -9.06 -26.77
C SER A 520 20.72 -9.88 -25.65
N HIS A 521 19.97 -10.38 -24.66
CA HIS A 521 20.52 -11.11 -23.51
C HIS A 521 19.72 -12.38 -23.17
N GLY A 522 20.42 -13.51 -23.12
CA GLY A 522 19.91 -14.78 -22.56
C GLY A 522 18.96 -15.57 -23.45
N TRP A 523 18.70 -15.13 -24.68
CA TRP A 523 18.00 -15.89 -25.71
C TRP A 523 18.99 -16.69 -26.55
N THR A 524 18.54 -17.83 -27.09
CA THR A 524 19.29 -18.64 -28.05
C THR A 524 18.55 -18.72 -29.37
N ASP A 525 19.27 -18.57 -30.48
CA ASP A 525 18.71 -18.74 -31.83
C ASP A 525 18.57 -20.23 -32.19
N GLY A 526 17.34 -20.63 -32.47
CA GLY A 526 16.95 -21.96 -32.95
C GLY A 526 16.95 -22.09 -34.47
N GLY A 527 17.27 -21.02 -35.19
CA GLY A 527 17.29 -20.94 -36.64
C GLY A 527 15.95 -20.57 -37.26
N VAL A 528 15.93 -20.58 -38.60
CA VAL A 528 14.75 -20.21 -39.39
C VAL A 528 14.00 -21.46 -39.87
N ASN A 529 12.70 -21.52 -39.57
CA ASN A 529 11.80 -22.54 -40.10
C ASN A 529 10.43 -21.92 -40.42
N GLY A 530 9.83 -22.32 -41.54
CA GLY A 530 8.47 -21.89 -41.89
C GLY A 530 8.28 -20.38 -42.06
N GLY A 531 9.35 -19.62 -42.30
CA GLY A 531 9.31 -18.15 -42.40
C GLY A 531 9.44 -17.40 -41.06
N TYR A 532 9.84 -18.08 -39.98
CA TYR A 532 10.08 -17.47 -38.67
C TYR A 532 11.48 -17.80 -38.16
N HIS A 533 12.15 -16.82 -37.55
CA HIS A 533 13.27 -17.05 -36.62
C HIS A 533 12.73 -17.54 -35.29
N THR A 534 13.38 -18.53 -34.70
CA THR A 534 13.00 -19.08 -33.40
C THR A 534 13.97 -18.60 -32.33
N TYR A 535 13.50 -17.91 -31.31
CA TYR A 535 14.29 -17.54 -30.14
C TYR A 535 13.79 -18.29 -28.91
N ILE A 536 14.71 -18.86 -28.13
CA ILE A 536 14.36 -19.68 -26.95
C ILE A 536 15.07 -19.13 -25.71
N GLN A 537 14.34 -18.97 -24.61
CA GLN A 537 14.89 -18.63 -23.30
C GLN A 537 14.17 -19.44 -22.21
N GLY A 538 14.85 -20.46 -21.68
CA GLY A 538 14.23 -21.40 -20.74
C GLY A 538 13.08 -22.18 -21.39
N ALA A 539 11.88 -22.04 -20.87
CA ALA A 539 10.67 -22.64 -21.44
C ALA A 539 9.97 -21.76 -22.48
N ALA A 540 10.32 -20.46 -22.54
CA ALA A 540 9.72 -19.50 -23.46
C ALA A 540 10.26 -19.69 -24.89
N VAL A 541 9.37 -19.68 -25.86
CA VAL A 541 9.66 -19.76 -27.29
C VAL A 541 9.03 -18.55 -27.99
N LEU A 542 9.82 -17.81 -28.75
CA LEU A 542 9.37 -16.69 -29.56
C LEU A 542 9.62 -16.98 -31.04
N LEU A 543 8.56 -16.95 -31.85
CA LEU A 543 8.63 -17.13 -33.29
C LEU A 543 8.46 -15.78 -33.98
N VAL A 544 9.53 -15.22 -34.52
CA VAL A 544 9.54 -13.87 -35.15
C VAL A 544 9.60 -14.00 -36.66
N GLY A 545 8.67 -13.38 -37.39
CA GLY A 545 8.69 -13.39 -38.85
C GLY A 545 10.04 -12.92 -39.42
N VAL A 546 10.57 -13.59 -40.44
CA VAL A 546 11.92 -13.33 -41.03
C VAL A 546 12.15 -11.92 -41.57
N HIS A 547 11.09 -11.14 -41.70
CA HIS A 547 11.18 -9.77 -42.16
C HIS A 547 11.22 -8.76 -41.01
N VAL A 548 10.98 -9.16 -39.75
CA VAL A 548 10.98 -8.24 -38.60
C VAL A 548 12.41 -8.02 -38.12
N THR A 549 12.77 -6.76 -37.81
CA THR A 549 14.08 -6.43 -37.27
C THR A 549 14.17 -6.86 -35.80
N THR A 550 15.30 -7.40 -35.34
CA THR A 550 15.51 -7.77 -33.94
C THR A 550 16.82 -7.19 -33.39
N ASP A 551 16.90 -7.04 -32.06
CA ASP A 551 18.14 -6.66 -31.34
C ASP A 551 19.03 -7.87 -30.98
N PHE A 552 18.73 -9.05 -31.54
CA PHE A 552 19.52 -10.26 -31.35
C PHE A 552 20.82 -10.18 -32.14
N ALA A 553 21.95 -10.51 -31.49
CA ALA A 553 23.31 -10.32 -32.00
C ALA A 553 23.76 -11.37 -33.04
#